data_AF-A0A7C3JCM1-F1
#
_entry.id   AF-A0A7C3JCM1-F1
#
_cell.length_a   1.000
_cell.length_b   1.000
_cell.length_c   1.000
_cell.angle_alpha   90.00
_cell.angle_beta   90.00
_cell.angle_gamma   90.00
#
_symmetry.space_group_name_H-M   'P 1'
#
loop_
_entity.id
_entity.type
_entity.pdbx_description
1 polymer ?
#
loop_
_entity_poly.entity_id
_entity_poly.type
_entity_poly.pdbx_seq_one_letter_code
_entity_poly.pdbx_strand_id
1 'polypeptide(L)'
;MNERRFSIRTHPSLSRRCFLKLSALGIGSLLFPSRGQARQLHLAEFASQAWTLESGSEWAPIARAVNMEDTQQGRVQDELVVMYDRPSEAGKKVKHLWKDAVFPITDVRFVEDTPSHNKVWYQAGGEGFVHSGSIQPVRTVLNEPAAIIPEGGVLAEVTVPFTDAFYKPGRNQMFAYRFYYETTHWVIQVVYDEQGAAWYAVLDDKWEFVYYVPANHLRIVPKEELTLLSPQVPPDLKLLEVRLPEQVLIAYEAERPVFMARVATGAKFRDGDFSTKPGWYSTFHKRSSRHMAAGNLAANGYDLPGVPWISYFTESGISFHGTFWHNNYGRPRSHGCVNLTPQAAKWLYRWTLPYVPPEQQMVYEEMGTLLHIIGGEG
;
A
#
# COMPACT_ATOMS: atom_id res chain seq x y z
N MET A 1 0.44 -41.07 47.08
CA MET A 1 0.21 -39.61 46.98
C MET A 1 1.24 -39.01 46.02
N ASN A 2 0.79 -38.08 45.19
CA ASN A 2 1.51 -37.33 44.13
C ASN A 2 1.66 -37.98 42.75
N GLU A 3 0.56 -37.94 41.98
CA GLU A 3 0.58 -37.76 40.53
C GLU A 3 1.15 -36.38 40.18
N ARG A 4 2.08 -36.28 39.23
CA ARG A 4 2.43 -35.01 38.55
C ARG A 4 1.99 -35.09 37.09
N ARG A 5 0.94 -34.34 36.77
CA ARG A 5 0.46 -34.08 35.40
C ARG A 5 1.51 -33.28 34.62
N PHE A 6 1.91 -33.78 33.46
CA PHE A 6 2.55 -32.99 32.41
C PHE A 6 1.50 -32.09 31.76
N SER A 7 1.73 -30.77 31.78
CA SER A 7 0.96 -29.79 31.00
C SER A 7 1.86 -29.29 29.87
N ILE A 8 1.57 -29.74 28.65
CA ILE A 8 2.12 -29.16 27.42
C ILE A 8 1.37 -27.85 27.20
N ARG A 9 2.05 -26.72 27.38
CA ARG A 9 1.52 -25.40 26.97
C ARG A 9 1.73 -25.27 25.46
N THR A 10 0.66 -25.44 24.71
CA THR A 10 0.57 -25.05 23.30
C THR A 10 0.71 -23.53 23.20
N HIS A 11 1.72 -23.04 22.49
CA HIS A 11 1.86 -21.62 22.17
C HIS A 11 0.69 -21.19 21.28
N PRO A 12 -0.05 -20.11 21.61
CA PRO A 12 -1.12 -19.63 20.75
C PRO A 12 -0.52 -19.04 19.48
N SER A 13 -0.94 -19.59 18.34
CA SER A 13 -0.73 -18.99 17.02
C SER A 13 -1.29 -17.56 17.01
N LEU A 14 -0.52 -16.64 16.43
CA LEU A 14 -0.85 -15.23 16.34
C LEU A 14 -2.18 -15.03 15.61
N SER A 15 -3.19 -14.52 16.30
CA SER A 15 -4.51 -14.24 15.70
C SER A 15 -4.50 -12.94 14.88
N ARG A 16 -5.36 -12.89 13.86
CA ARG A 16 -5.57 -11.81 12.87
C ARG A 16 -5.64 -10.37 13.43
N ARG A 17 -5.88 -10.19 14.74
CA ARG A 17 -5.97 -8.88 15.40
C ARG A 17 -4.64 -8.24 15.80
N CYS A 18 -3.54 -9.00 15.87
CA CYS A 18 -2.22 -8.44 16.20
C CYS A 18 -1.53 -7.76 15.01
N PHE A 19 -1.77 -8.22 13.78
CA PHE A 19 -1.07 -7.71 12.60
C PHE A 19 -1.56 -6.30 12.17
N LEU A 20 -2.86 -6.03 12.28
CA LEU A 20 -3.44 -4.70 12.00
C LEU A 20 -3.12 -3.66 13.08
N LYS A 21 -2.62 -4.08 14.25
CA LYS A 21 -2.24 -3.16 15.33
C LYS A 21 -0.80 -2.66 15.22
N LEU A 22 0.09 -3.32 14.48
CA LEU A 22 1.49 -2.86 14.34
C LEU A 22 1.66 -1.73 13.33
N SER A 23 0.67 -1.47 12.47
CA SER A 23 0.56 -0.24 11.68
C SER A 23 -0.18 0.90 12.41
N ALA A 24 -0.85 0.63 13.54
CA ALA A 24 -1.72 1.57 14.25
C ALA A 24 -1.34 1.86 15.72
N LEU A 25 -0.41 1.11 16.33
CA LEU A 25 0.06 1.35 17.69
C LEU A 25 1.29 2.26 17.69
N GLY A 26 1.03 3.53 17.40
CA GLY A 26 1.80 4.68 17.90
C GLY A 26 0.89 5.63 18.68
N ILE A 27 -0.20 5.13 19.26
CA ILE A 27 -1.18 5.92 20.02
C ILE A 27 -0.93 5.66 21.50
N GLY A 28 -0.07 6.48 22.07
CA GLY A 28 0.21 6.55 23.49
C GLY A 28 0.92 7.85 23.80
N SER A 29 0.18 8.79 24.39
CA SER A 29 0.61 10.09 24.95
C SER A 29 1.18 11.14 23.98
N LEU A 30 0.30 11.86 23.29
CA LEU A 30 0.49 13.29 23.03
C LEU A 30 -0.80 14.02 23.39
N LEU A 31 -0.80 14.66 24.56
CA LEU A 31 -1.80 15.63 24.95
C LEU A 31 -1.58 16.89 24.11
N PHE A 32 -2.59 17.33 23.35
CA PHE A 32 -2.55 18.61 22.65
C PHE A 32 -3.56 19.59 23.25
N PRO A 33 -3.19 20.86 23.48
CA PRO A 33 -4.09 21.86 24.01
C PRO A 33 -5.09 22.31 22.95
N SER A 34 -6.35 22.43 23.36
CA SER A 34 -7.43 23.04 22.57
C SER A 34 -7.19 24.53 22.37
N ARG A 35 -7.23 25.01 21.12
CA ARG A 35 -7.48 26.43 20.82
C ARG A 35 -8.93 26.60 20.37
N GLY A 36 -9.76 27.22 21.21
CA GLY A 36 -10.91 28.04 20.76
C GLY A 36 -10.40 29.32 20.09
N GLN A 37 -11.15 30.19 19.41
CA GLN A 37 -12.56 30.52 19.13
C GLN A 37 -12.48 31.29 17.78
N ALA A 38 -13.49 31.58 16.96
CA ALA A 38 -14.92 31.37 16.86
C ALA A 38 -15.26 31.66 15.38
N ARG A 39 -16.18 30.93 14.78
CA ARG A 39 -17.08 31.49 13.75
C ARG A 39 -18.42 30.78 13.85
N GLN A 40 -19.37 31.55 14.38
CA GLN A 40 -20.77 31.20 14.53
C GLN A 40 -21.41 31.25 13.14
N LEU A 41 -21.80 30.10 12.59
CA LEU A 41 -22.81 30.03 11.54
C LEU A 41 -23.76 28.88 11.87
N HIS A 42 -25.05 29.20 11.87
CA HIS A 42 -26.17 28.37 12.30
C HIS A 42 -26.26 27.05 11.51
N LEU A 43 -26.25 25.92 12.23
CA LEU A 43 -26.80 24.64 11.76
C LEU A 43 -27.70 24.09 12.87
N ALA A 44 -28.91 24.64 12.94
CA ALA A 44 -30.01 24.09 13.73
C ALA A 44 -31.05 23.56 12.76
N GLU A 45 -30.86 22.34 12.28
CA GLU A 45 -31.87 21.43 11.73
C GLU A 45 -31.14 20.16 11.27
N PHE A 46 -31.35 19.06 11.98
CA PHE A 46 -30.97 17.64 11.72
C PHE A 46 -30.49 16.88 12.97
N ALA A 47 -30.64 17.46 14.17
CA ALA A 47 -30.55 16.73 15.44
C ALA A 47 -31.93 16.59 16.10
N SER A 48 -32.84 15.86 15.46
CA SER A 48 -34.01 15.30 16.17
C SER A 48 -34.58 14.08 15.44
N GLN A 49 -33.85 12.98 15.52
CA GLN A 49 -34.47 11.66 15.65
C GLN A 49 -33.42 10.70 16.18
N ALA A 50 -33.40 10.66 17.51
CA ALA A 50 -32.61 9.74 18.27
C ALA A 50 -33.21 8.33 18.18
N TRP A 51 -32.33 7.35 17.99
CA TRP A 51 -32.27 6.14 18.79
C TRP A 51 -33.55 5.30 18.89
N THR A 52 -33.66 4.33 17.99
CA THR A 52 -34.21 3.01 18.31
C THR A 52 -33.20 1.97 17.85
N LEU A 53 -32.46 1.40 18.81
CA LEU A 53 -31.64 0.22 18.63
C LEU A 53 -32.58 -0.98 18.40
N GLU A 54 -32.72 -1.41 17.15
CA GLU A 54 -33.13 -2.78 16.86
C GLU A 54 -31.86 -3.61 16.63
N SER A 55 -31.57 -4.42 17.63
CA SER A 55 -30.65 -5.55 17.58
C SER A 55 -31.14 -6.57 16.56
N GLY A 56 -30.47 -6.68 15.42
CA GLY A 56 -30.77 -7.72 14.44
C GLY A 56 -30.14 -7.49 13.07
N SER A 57 -28.82 -7.63 12.94
CA SER A 57 -28.27 -8.12 11.68
C SER A 57 -27.15 -9.12 11.95
N GLU A 58 -27.46 -10.36 11.59
CA GLU A 58 -26.56 -11.49 11.60
C GLU A 58 -25.42 -11.21 10.61
N TRP A 59 -24.24 -10.96 11.14
CA TRP A 59 -23.00 -11.10 10.39
C TRP A 59 -22.75 -12.60 10.21
N ALA A 60 -23.41 -13.20 9.21
CA ALA A 60 -23.09 -14.57 8.80
C ALA A 60 -21.62 -14.62 8.34
N PRO A 61 -20.74 -15.44 8.95
CA PRO A 61 -19.40 -15.61 8.43
C PRO A 61 -19.51 -16.39 7.13
N ILE A 62 -19.13 -15.78 6.01
CA ILE A 62 -18.80 -16.53 4.79
C ILE A 62 -17.54 -17.34 5.13
N ALA A 63 -17.74 -18.53 5.69
CA ALA A 63 -16.73 -19.54 5.89
C ALA A 63 -16.40 -20.14 4.52
N ARG A 64 -15.63 -19.42 3.71
CA ARG A 64 -14.85 -20.05 2.64
C ARG A 64 -13.71 -20.79 3.33
N ALA A 65 -13.61 -22.10 3.09
CA ALA A 65 -12.45 -22.88 3.47
C ALA A 65 -11.22 -22.30 2.75
N VAL A 66 -10.47 -21.43 3.43
CA VAL A 66 -9.20 -20.90 2.95
C VAL A 66 -8.15 -21.95 3.27
N ASN A 67 -7.51 -22.46 2.21
CA ASN A 67 -6.45 -23.46 2.25
C ASN A 67 -5.30 -22.99 3.18
N MET A 68 -4.67 -23.91 3.92
CA MET A 68 -3.79 -23.62 5.07
C MET A 68 -2.39 -23.00 4.77
N GLU A 69 -2.23 -22.20 3.72
CA GLU A 69 -0.93 -21.59 3.32
C GLU A 69 -0.91 -20.05 3.27
N ASP A 70 -1.91 -19.35 3.83
CA ASP A 70 -1.93 -17.88 3.96
C ASP A 70 -0.94 -17.39 5.03
N THR A 71 0.35 -17.67 4.83
CA THR A 71 1.44 -17.23 5.69
C THR A 71 1.99 -15.91 5.18
N GLN A 72 2.18 -14.95 6.09
CA GLN A 72 2.83 -13.69 5.77
C GLN A 72 4.27 -13.97 5.32
N GLN A 73 4.64 -13.45 4.16
CA GLN A 73 5.99 -13.58 3.59
C GLN A 73 6.65 -12.20 3.52
N GLY A 74 7.98 -12.20 3.36
CA GLY A 74 8.79 -11.03 3.08
C GLY A 74 9.55 -11.24 1.78
N ARG A 75 9.52 -10.24 0.88
CA ARG A 75 10.35 -10.16 -0.32
C ARG A 75 11.45 -9.14 -0.12
N VAL A 76 12.69 -9.51 -0.44
CA VAL A 76 13.83 -8.59 -0.41
C VAL A 76 13.73 -7.57 -1.56
N GLN A 77 13.81 -6.28 -1.24
CA GLN A 77 13.69 -5.18 -2.20
C GLN A 77 15.05 -4.69 -2.71
N ASP A 78 16.05 -4.62 -1.83
CA ASP A 78 17.40 -4.18 -2.16
C ASP A 78 18.21 -5.30 -2.83
N GLU A 79 19.31 -4.95 -3.52
CA GLU A 79 20.16 -5.94 -4.20
C GLU A 79 20.67 -7.05 -3.26
N LEU A 80 20.97 -6.66 -2.02
CA LEU A 80 21.46 -7.56 -0.98
C LEU A 80 21.04 -7.06 0.41
N VAL A 81 20.43 -7.94 1.19
CA VAL A 81 20.10 -7.72 2.61
C VAL A 81 20.82 -8.76 3.46
N VAL A 82 21.39 -8.32 4.58
CA VAL A 82 22.05 -9.20 5.55
C VAL A 82 21.06 -9.61 6.62
N MET A 83 20.98 -10.92 6.89
CA MET A 83 20.28 -11.49 8.03
C MET A 83 21.23 -11.61 9.22
N TYR A 84 20.72 -11.26 10.40
CA TYR A 84 21.46 -11.28 11.66
C TYR A 84 20.86 -12.30 12.64
N ASP A 85 21.64 -12.75 13.60
CA ASP A 85 21.17 -13.68 14.66
C ASP A 85 20.26 -13.02 15.71
N ARG A 86 20.28 -11.69 15.78
CA ARG A 86 19.45 -10.84 16.64
C ARG A 86 18.95 -9.62 15.87
N PRO A 87 17.88 -8.92 16.29
CA PRO A 87 17.33 -7.75 15.61
C PRO A 87 18.21 -6.50 15.82
N SER A 88 19.45 -6.56 15.32
CA SER A 88 20.45 -5.50 15.40
C SER A 88 21.52 -5.72 14.34
N GLU A 89 21.95 -4.64 13.68
CA GLU A 89 23.06 -4.68 12.72
C GLU A 89 24.40 -5.02 13.38
N ALA A 90 24.50 -4.88 14.71
CA ALA A 90 25.66 -5.34 15.49
C ALA A 90 25.58 -6.85 15.83
N GLY A 91 24.57 -7.57 15.33
CA GLY A 91 24.47 -9.02 15.44
C GLY A 91 25.50 -9.77 14.60
N LYS A 92 25.63 -11.07 14.84
CA LYS A 92 26.41 -11.95 13.95
C LYS A 92 25.63 -12.11 12.65
N LYS A 93 26.32 -11.94 11.52
CA LYS A 93 25.75 -12.19 10.19
C LYS A 93 25.48 -13.68 10.04
N VAL A 94 24.24 -14.03 9.74
CA VAL A 94 23.77 -15.42 9.55
C VAL A 94 23.78 -15.78 8.07
N LYS A 95 23.19 -14.93 7.23
CA LYS A 95 22.94 -15.23 5.81
C LYS A 95 22.84 -13.96 4.99
N HIS A 96 23.15 -14.05 3.71
CA HIS A 96 22.87 -13.01 2.73
C HIS A 96 21.62 -13.37 1.94
N LEU A 97 20.70 -12.44 1.81
CA LEU A 97 19.48 -12.57 1.02
C LEU A 97 19.56 -11.63 -0.17
N TRP A 98 19.48 -12.18 -1.38
CA TRP A 98 19.49 -11.41 -2.62
C TRP A 98 18.12 -10.81 -2.91
N LYS A 99 18.08 -9.80 -3.78
CA LYS A 99 16.84 -9.23 -4.31
C LYS A 99 15.87 -10.30 -4.78
N ASP A 100 14.58 -10.06 -4.51
CA ASP A 100 13.47 -10.98 -4.81
C ASP A 100 13.50 -12.31 -4.06
N ALA A 101 14.45 -12.55 -3.16
CA ALA A 101 14.35 -13.67 -2.24
C ALA A 101 13.07 -13.53 -1.39
N VAL A 102 12.29 -14.59 -1.33
CA VAL A 102 11.06 -14.68 -0.54
C VAL A 102 11.28 -15.62 0.63
N PHE A 103 10.88 -15.20 1.83
CA PHE A 103 10.96 -15.99 3.04
C PHE A 103 9.71 -15.78 3.92
N PRO A 104 9.32 -16.76 4.74
CA PRO A 104 8.21 -16.57 5.68
C PRO A 104 8.60 -15.58 6.79
N ILE A 105 7.70 -14.64 7.09
CA ILE A 105 7.81 -13.77 8.27
C ILE A 105 7.15 -14.49 9.42
N THR A 106 7.97 -14.99 10.34
CA THR A 106 7.53 -15.82 11.48
C THR A 106 7.21 -14.99 12.72
N ASP A 107 7.84 -13.82 12.85
CA ASP A 107 7.65 -12.92 13.99
C ASP A 107 8.06 -11.47 13.62
N VAL A 108 7.59 -10.51 14.40
CA VAL A 108 7.90 -9.08 14.25
C VAL A 108 8.46 -8.56 15.57
N ARG A 109 9.65 -7.97 15.53
CA ARG A 109 10.33 -7.39 16.70
C ARG A 109 10.44 -5.89 16.57
N PHE A 110 10.06 -5.21 17.64
CA PHE A 110 10.23 -3.77 17.80
C PHE A 110 11.39 -3.52 18.75
N VAL A 111 12.36 -2.72 18.32
CA VAL A 111 13.58 -2.42 19.09
C VAL A 111 13.54 -0.96 19.53
N GLU A 112 13.16 -0.69 20.78
CA GLU A 112 12.93 0.67 21.28
C GLU A 112 14.20 1.53 21.29
N ASP A 113 15.32 0.95 21.69
CA ASP A 113 16.59 1.66 21.95
C ASP A 113 17.48 1.84 20.71
N THR A 114 16.89 2.00 19.53
CA THR A 114 17.62 2.32 18.30
C THR A 114 17.36 3.76 17.84
N PRO A 115 18.39 4.49 17.36
CA PRO A 115 18.22 5.82 16.77
C PRO A 115 17.49 5.79 15.41
N SER A 116 17.20 4.61 14.87
CA SER A 116 16.46 4.48 13.60
C SER A 116 14.99 4.89 13.75
N HIS A 117 14.50 5.68 12.78
CA HIS A 117 13.06 6.00 12.63
C HIS A 117 12.20 4.76 12.35
N ASN A 118 12.81 3.74 11.74
CA ASN A 118 12.22 2.42 11.57
C ASN A 118 12.85 1.44 12.56
N LYS A 119 12.05 1.00 13.53
CA LYS A 119 12.48 0.15 14.65
C LYS A 119 12.06 -1.31 14.48
N VAL A 120 11.51 -1.65 13.31
CA VAL A 120 10.86 -2.93 13.06
C VAL A 120 11.82 -3.89 12.37
N TRP A 121 11.92 -5.10 12.93
CA TRP A 121 12.67 -6.23 12.40
C TRP A 121 11.75 -7.42 12.19
N TYR A 122 11.97 -8.18 11.12
CA TYR A 122 11.25 -9.42 10.84
C TYR A 122 12.11 -10.63 11.16
N GLN A 123 11.53 -11.64 11.80
CA GLN A 123 12.15 -12.94 11.94
C GLN A 123 11.87 -13.77 10.67
N ALA A 124 12.93 -14.04 9.91
CA ALA A 124 12.88 -14.75 8.64
C ALA A 124 12.98 -16.27 8.86
N GLY A 125 11.85 -16.97 8.76
CA GLY A 125 11.79 -18.45 8.83
C GLY A 125 12.40 -19.10 10.07
N GLY A 126 12.51 -18.35 11.18
CA GLY A 126 13.22 -18.81 12.38
C GLY A 126 14.76 -18.88 12.24
N GLU A 127 15.33 -18.56 11.07
CA GLU A 127 16.78 -18.59 10.81
C GLU A 127 17.51 -17.38 11.42
N GLY A 128 16.85 -16.21 11.43
CA GLY A 128 17.42 -14.96 11.92
C GLY A 128 16.50 -13.77 11.71
N PHE A 129 17.06 -12.57 11.81
CA PHE A 129 16.35 -11.29 11.76
C PHE A 129 16.85 -10.41 10.62
N VAL A 130 15.92 -9.73 9.96
CA VAL A 130 16.19 -8.76 8.90
C VAL A 130 15.46 -7.45 9.20
N HIS A 131 16.10 -6.32 8.88
CA HIS A 131 15.48 -5.01 9.08
C HIS A 131 14.33 -4.82 8.10
N SER A 132 13.16 -4.38 8.58
CA SER A 132 11.93 -4.32 7.78
C SER A 132 11.96 -3.32 6.62
N GLY A 133 12.84 -2.31 6.67
CA GLY A 133 12.87 -1.21 5.71
C GLY A 133 13.17 -1.63 4.26
N SER A 134 13.84 -2.76 4.08
CA SER A 134 14.22 -3.33 2.78
C SER A 134 13.42 -4.58 2.42
N ILE A 135 12.39 -4.90 3.19
CA ILE A 135 11.55 -6.09 3.01
C ILE A 135 10.12 -5.65 2.72
N GLN A 136 9.60 -6.03 1.55
CA GLN A 136 8.19 -5.89 1.23
C GLN A 136 7.41 -7.03 1.92
N PRO A 137 6.44 -6.75 2.80
CA PRO A 137 5.49 -7.76 3.22
C PRO A 137 4.64 -8.20 2.02
N VAL A 138 4.63 -9.49 1.72
CA VAL A 138 3.92 -10.08 0.57
C VAL A 138 3.14 -11.32 0.97
N ARG A 139 2.28 -11.78 0.09
CA ARG A 139 1.58 -13.07 0.18
C ARG A 139 1.62 -13.77 -1.17
N THR A 140 1.35 -15.06 -1.15
CA THR A 140 1.16 -15.86 -2.35
C THR A 140 -0.28 -16.34 -2.41
N VAL A 141 -1.12 -15.64 -3.16
CA VAL A 141 -2.52 -16.00 -3.38
C VAL A 141 -2.73 -16.18 -4.88
N LEU A 142 -3.07 -17.40 -5.28
CA LEU A 142 -3.48 -17.69 -6.65
C LEU A 142 -4.99 -17.46 -6.79
N ASN A 143 -5.40 -16.97 -7.95
CA ASN A 143 -6.77 -16.56 -8.25
C ASN A 143 -7.34 -17.41 -9.38
N GLU A 144 -8.66 -17.59 -9.38
CA GLU A 144 -9.37 -18.15 -10.52
C GLU A 144 -9.43 -17.10 -11.65
N PRO A 145 -8.89 -17.40 -12.84
CA PRO A 145 -8.95 -16.48 -13.97
C PRO A 145 -10.39 -16.16 -14.37
N ALA A 146 -10.69 -14.87 -14.54
CA ALA A 146 -11.90 -14.40 -15.20
C ALA A 146 -12.02 -15.01 -16.61
N ALA A 147 -13.19 -15.60 -16.90
CA ALA A 147 -13.47 -16.24 -18.19
C ALA A 147 -13.59 -15.23 -19.34
N ILE A 148 -14.07 -14.02 -19.04
CA ILE A 148 -14.30 -12.94 -20.00
C ILE A 148 -13.84 -11.63 -19.37
N ILE A 149 -13.15 -10.82 -20.16
CA ILE A 149 -12.79 -9.44 -19.82
C ILE A 149 -13.72 -8.52 -20.60
N PRO A 150 -14.43 -7.58 -19.95
CA PRO A 150 -15.30 -6.63 -20.64
C PRO A 150 -14.51 -5.67 -21.53
N GLU A 151 -15.21 -5.08 -22.51
CA GLU A 151 -14.68 -3.99 -23.32
C GLU A 151 -14.22 -2.82 -22.44
N GLY A 152 -13.07 -2.23 -22.76
CA GLY A 152 -12.40 -1.22 -21.92
C GLY A 152 -11.46 -1.79 -20.84
N GLY A 153 -11.54 -3.10 -20.58
CA GLY A 153 -10.67 -3.80 -19.64
C GLY A 153 -11.12 -3.67 -18.18
N VAL A 154 -10.39 -4.33 -17.29
CA VAL A 154 -10.60 -4.32 -15.84
C VAL A 154 -9.30 -4.11 -15.11
N LEU A 155 -9.36 -3.42 -13.98
CA LEU A 155 -8.21 -3.30 -13.09
C LEU A 155 -7.96 -4.63 -12.37
N ALA A 156 -6.70 -5.04 -12.34
CA ALA A 156 -6.24 -6.21 -11.60
C ALA A 156 -5.03 -5.88 -10.74
N GLU A 157 -4.84 -6.64 -9.67
CA GLU A 157 -3.78 -6.46 -8.67
C GLU A 157 -2.94 -7.73 -8.58
N VAL A 158 -1.61 -7.60 -8.54
CA VAL A 158 -0.72 -8.76 -8.36
C VAL A 158 -0.79 -9.23 -6.91
N THR A 159 -1.09 -10.52 -6.71
CA THR A 159 -1.33 -11.12 -5.38
C THR A 159 -0.34 -12.24 -5.03
N VAL A 160 0.74 -12.33 -5.79
CA VAL A 160 1.93 -13.16 -5.54
C VAL A 160 3.16 -12.26 -5.35
N PRO A 161 4.26 -12.71 -4.70
CA PRO A 161 5.42 -11.86 -4.41
C PRO A 161 5.94 -11.08 -5.62
N PHE A 162 5.96 -11.75 -6.77
CA PHE A 162 6.18 -11.17 -8.08
C PHE A 162 5.68 -12.12 -9.18
N THR A 163 5.45 -11.58 -10.36
CA THR A 163 5.17 -12.33 -11.59
C THR A 163 5.94 -11.75 -12.75
N ASP A 164 6.43 -12.62 -13.63
CA ASP A 164 7.10 -12.19 -14.85
C ASP A 164 6.06 -11.96 -15.96
N ALA A 165 6.27 -10.88 -16.71
CA ALA A 165 5.47 -10.44 -17.83
C ALA A 165 6.27 -10.62 -19.12
N PHE A 166 5.60 -11.08 -20.17
CA PHE A 166 6.22 -11.49 -21.44
C PHE A 166 5.61 -10.75 -22.62
N TYR A 167 6.32 -10.68 -23.75
CA TYR A 167 5.77 -10.07 -24.98
C TYR A 167 4.74 -10.95 -25.70
N LYS A 168 4.67 -12.23 -25.36
CA LYS A 168 3.71 -13.22 -25.88
C LYS A 168 3.28 -14.15 -24.74
N PRO A 169 2.10 -14.79 -24.82
CA PRO A 169 1.69 -15.79 -23.83
C PRO A 169 2.62 -17.00 -23.87
N GLY A 170 3.02 -17.48 -22.68
CA GLY A 170 3.89 -18.64 -22.51
C GLY A 170 5.18 -18.32 -21.75
N ARG A 171 5.62 -19.25 -20.89
CA ARG A 171 6.80 -19.05 -20.02
C ARG A 171 8.15 -19.08 -20.76
N ASN A 172 8.18 -19.63 -21.96
CA ASN A 172 9.38 -19.70 -22.80
C ASN A 172 9.54 -18.49 -23.73
N GLN A 173 8.67 -17.47 -23.59
CA GLN A 173 8.69 -16.28 -24.42
C GLN A 173 9.72 -15.27 -23.92
N MET A 174 9.94 -14.22 -24.71
CA MET A 174 10.82 -13.11 -24.33
C MET A 174 10.28 -12.39 -23.10
N PHE A 175 11.08 -12.37 -22.04
CA PHE A 175 10.82 -11.61 -20.82
C PHE A 175 10.75 -10.12 -21.13
N ALA A 176 9.75 -9.44 -20.57
CA ALA A 176 9.57 -8.00 -20.68
C ALA A 176 9.85 -7.31 -19.33
N TYR A 177 9.03 -7.60 -18.32
CA TYR A 177 9.08 -6.96 -17.00
C TYR A 177 8.81 -7.96 -15.89
N ARG A 178 9.23 -7.60 -14.67
CA ARG A 178 8.75 -8.22 -13.44
C ARG A 178 7.77 -7.29 -12.75
N PHE A 179 6.54 -7.77 -12.55
CA PHE A 179 5.52 -7.07 -11.77
C PHE A 179 5.53 -7.58 -10.33
N TYR A 180 5.43 -6.66 -9.38
CA TYR A 180 5.57 -6.98 -7.95
C TYR A 180 4.23 -7.01 -7.24
N TYR A 181 4.20 -7.69 -6.08
CA TYR A 181 3.05 -7.74 -5.19
C TYR A 181 2.43 -6.35 -4.98
N GLU A 182 1.10 -6.28 -5.10
CA GLU A 182 0.27 -5.07 -5.00
C GLU A 182 0.49 -3.98 -6.04
N THR A 183 1.26 -4.26 -7.12
CA THR A 183 1.15 -3.47 -8.35
C THR A 183 -0.21 -3.70 -9.00
N THR A 184 -0.74 -2.66 -9.63
CA THR A 184 -2.05 -2.70 -10.29
C THR A 184 -1.89 -2.49 -11.79
N HIS A 185 -2.71 -3.18 -12.57
CA HIS A 185 -2.56 -3.28 -14.02
C HIS A 185 -3.92 -3.36 -14.71
N TRP A 186 -4.05 -2.75 -15.88
CA TRP A 186 -5.26 -2.85 -16.69
C TRP A 186 -5.20 -4.10 -17.56
N VAL A 187 -6.05 -5.08 -17.25
CA VAL A 187 -6.23 -6.31 -18.04
C VAL A 187 -7.26 -6.02 -19.11
N ILE A 188 -6.87 -6.15 -20.38
CA ILE A 188 -7.73 -5.88 -21.53
C ILE A 188 -8.28 -7.16 -22.16
N GLN A 189 -7.62 -8.30 -21.94
CA GLN A 189 -8.02 -9.57 -22.52
C GLN A 189 -7.50 -10.76 -21.70
N VAL A 190 -8.22 -11.88 -21.75
CA VAL A 190 -7.72 -13.20 -21.35
C VAL A 190 -7.42 -14.03 -22.60
N VAL A 191 -6.24 -14.64 -22.65
CA VAL A 191 -5.79 -15.52 -23.74
C VAL A 191 -5.29 -16.84 -23.16
N TYR A 192 -5.23 -17.88 -23.99
CA TYR A 192 -4.74 -19.20 -23.59
C TYR A 192 -3.50 -19.53 -24.41
N ASP A 193 -2.49 -20.12 -23.77
CA ASP A 193 -1.32 -20.63 -24.49
C ASP A 193 -1.60 -22.00 -25.13
N GLU A 194 -0.60 -22.55 -25.82
CA GLU A 194 -0.67 -23.87 -26.47
C GLU A 194 -0.93 -25.02 -25.48
N GLN A 195 -0.66 -24.81 -24.19
CA GLN A 195 -0.90 -25.78 -23.13
C GLN A 195 -2.26 -25.58 -22.44
N GLY A 196 -3.05 -24.59 -22.89
CA GLY A 196 -4.34 -24.24 -22.31
C GLY A 196 -4.26 -23.47 -20.99
N ALA A 197 -3.09 -22.96 -20.60
CA ALA A 197 -2.98 -22.10 -19.42
C ALA A 197 -3.48 -20.69 -19.76
N ALA A 198 -4.21 -20.07 -18.81
CA ALA A 198 -4.76 -18.74 -18.98
C ALA A 198 -3.71 -17.64 -18.69
N TRP A 199 -3.66 -16.64 -19.57
CA TRP A 199 -2.80 -15.47 -19.50
C TRP A 199 -3.64 -14.20 -19.62
N TYR A 200 -3.31 -13.19 -18.84
CA TYR A 200 -3.88 -11.86 -19.00
C TYR A 200 -2.99 -10.99 -19.87
N ALA A 201 -3.61 -10.38 -20.88
CA ALA A 201 -3.03 -9.28 -21.63
C ALA A 201 -3.20 -7.99 -20.81
N VAL A 202 -2.08 -7.44 -20.37
CA VAL A 202 -1.98 -6.23 -19.57
C VAL A 202 -1.51 -5.08 -20.45
N LEU A 203 -2.24 -3.98 -20.45
CA LEU A 203 -1.89 -2.76 -21.15
C LEU A 203 -0.90 -1.91 -20.33
N ASP A 204 0.23 -1.59 -20.92
CA ASP A 204 1.18 -0.61 -20.42
C ASP A 204 0.78 0.81 -20.85
N ASP A 205 0.67 1.72 -19.90
CA ASP A 205 0.14 3.06 -20.13
C ASP A 205 1.21 4.12 -20.47
N LYS A 206 2.50 3.74 -20.50
CA LYS A 206 3.59 4.64 -20.89
C LYS A 206 4.07 4.36 -22.30
N TRP A 207 4.21 3.08 -22.65
CA TRP A 207 4.75 2.64 -23.93
C TRP A 207 3.67 2.08 -24.87
N GLU A 208 2.42 1.93 -24.39
CA GLU A 208 1.30 1.37 -25.13
C GLU A 208 1.56 -0.06 -25.64
N PHE A 209 2.44 -0.78 -24.94
CA PHE A 209 2.69 -2.20 -25.18
C PHE A 209 1.70 -3.06 -24.42
N VAL A 210 1.46 -4.26 -24.95
CA VAL A 210 0.67 -5.29 -24.28
C VAL A 210 1.63 -6.39 -23.83
N TYR A 211 1.61 -6.66 -22.53
CA TYR A 211 2.37 -7.74 -21.92
C TYR A 211 1.44 -8.86 -21.45
N TYR A 212 1.97 -10.07 -21.36
CA TYR A 212 1.23 -11.26 -20.95
C TYR A 212 1.76 -11.78 -19.63
N VAL A 213 0.85 -11.93 -18.66
CA VAL A 213 1.15 -12.47 -17.32
C VAL A 213 0.25 -13.68 -17.04
N PRO A 214 0.70 -14.68 -16.25
CA PRO A 214 -0.17 -15.78 -15.82
C PRO A 214 -1.42 -15.24 -15.12
N ALA A 215 -2.60 -15.60 -15.63
CA ALA A 215 -3.85 -14.97 -15.18
C ALA A 215 -4.14 -15.24 -13.70
N ASN A 216 -3.74 -16.42 -13.20
CA ASN A 216 -3.93 -16.81 -11.81
C ASN A 216 -3.07 -16.02 -10.80
N HIS A 217 -2.07 -15.24 -11.25
CA HIS A 217 -1.25 -14.41 -10.37
C HIS A 217 -1.92 -13.06 -10.04
N LEU A 218 -2.94 -12.68 -10.82
CA LEU A 218 -3.62 -11.40 -10.71
C LEU A 218 -5.05 -11.61 -10.20
N ARG A 219 -5.45 -10.77 -9.25
CA ARG A 219 -6.82 -10.69 -8.76
C ARG A 219 -7.51 -9.54 -9.45
N ILE A 220 -8.62 -9.79 -10.13
CA ILE A 220 -9.47 -8.71 -10.64
C ILE A 220 -10.00 -7.91 -9.45
N VAL A 221 -9.80 -6.59 -9.47
CA VAL A 221 -10.27 -5.71 -8.40
C VAL A 221 -11.80 -5.58 -8.55
N PRO A 222 -12.58 -5.99 -7.54
CA PRO A 222 -14.03 -5.91 -7.61
C PRO A 222 -14.48 -4.44 -7.61
N LYS A 223 -15.62 -4.15 -8.24
CA LYS A 223 -16.11 -2.76 -8.40
C LYS A 223 -16.30 -2.05 -7.06
N GLU A 224 -16.68 -2.78 -6.03
CA GLU A 224 -16.88 -2.28 -4.67
C GLU A 224 -15.56 -1.82 -4.01
N GLU A 225 -14.41 -2.31 -4.48
CA GLU A 225 -13.09 -1.82 -4.09
C GLU A 225 -12.64 -0.59 -4.89
N LEU A 226 -13.44 -0.13 -5.85
CA LEU A 226 -13.19 1.07 -6.67
C LEU A 226 -14.17 2.21 -6.35
N THR A 227 -15.22 1.95 -5.56
CA THR A 227 -16.16 2.97 -5.12
C THR A 227 -15.57 3.91 -4.07
N LEU A 228 -16.11 5.14 -4.05
CA LEU A 228 -15.73 6.20 -3.13
C LEU A 228 -16.02 5.80 -1.67
N LEU A 229 -15.09 6.10 -0.76
CA LEU A 229 -15.28 5.97 0.67
C LEU A 229 -15.93 7.24 1.23
N SER A 230 -16.91 7.04 2.11
CA SER A 230 -17.72 8.11 2.71
C SER A 230 -18.33 9.07 1.69
N PRO A 231 -19.11 8.58 0.69
CA PRO A 231 -19.74 9.44 -0.32
C PRO A 231 -20.77 10.43 0.24
N GLN A 232 -21.30 10.15 1.42
CA GLN A 232 -22.25 11.00 2.14
C GLN A 232 -21.61 12.22 2.81
N VAL A 233 -20.27 12.26 2.93
CA VAL A 233 -19.56 13.39 3.56
C VAL A 233 -19.30 14.47 2.50
N PRO A 234 -19.81 15.70 2.68
CA PRO A 234 -19.55 16.81 1.78
C PRO A 234 -18.05 17.02 1.50
N PRO A 235 -17.65 17.30 0.25
CA PRO A 235 -16.24 17.47 -0.12
C PRO A 235 -15.49 18.54 0.68
N ASP A 236 -16.16 19.64 1.04
CA ASP A 236 -15.62 20.76 1.82
C ASP A 236 -15.34 20.39 3.27
N LEU A 237 -15.91 19.29 3.76
CA LEU A 237 -15.60 18.71 5.06
C LEU A 237 -14.48 17.67 4.99
N LYS A 238 -13.91 17.38 3.82
CA LYS A 238 -12.77 16.47 3.68
C LYS A 238 -11.45 17.25 3.61
N LEU A 239 -10.56 17.01 4.56
CA LEU A 239 -9.22 17.60 4.58
C LEU A 239 -8.14 16.51 4.69
N LEU A 240 -7.11 16.62 3.86
CA LEU A 240 -5.85 15.90 4.04
C LEU A 240 -4.81 16.81 4.68
N GLU A 241 -4.11 16.30 5.68
CA GLU A 241 -2.90 16.91 6.21
C GLU A 241 -1.71 15.98 5.99
N VAL A 242 -0.61 16.54 5.49
CA VAL A 242 0.70 15.87 5.47
C VAL A 242 1.64 16.67 6.34
N ARG A 243 2.11 16.08 7.43
CA ARG A 243 3.07 16.72 8.33
C ARG A 243 4.46 16.24 7.99
N LEU A 244 5.27 17.12 7.40
CA LEU A 244 6.60 16.80 6.90
C LEU A 244 7.59 16.43 8.01
N PRO A 245 7.62 17.09 9.19
CA PRO A 245 8.55 16.72 10.26
C PRO A 245 8.29 15.31 10.81
N GLU A 246 7.03 14.95 11.04
CA GLU A 246 6.61 13.67 11.60
C GLU A 246 6.48 12.56 10.54
N GLN A 247 6.50 12.93 9.25
CA GLN A 247 6.29 12.02 8.13
C GLN A 247 5.01 11.20 8.28
N VAL A 248 3.91 11.90 8.54
CA VAL A 248 2.58 11.34 8.72
C VAL A 248 1.55 12.04 7.83
N LEU A 249 0.63 11.26 7.27
CA LEU A 249 -0.57 11.73 6.61
C LEU A 249 -1.77 11.49 7.54
N ILE A 250 -2.67 12.45 7.62
CA ILE A 250 -3.93 12.37 8.37
C ILE A 250 -5.06 12.82 7.45
N ALA A 251 -6.14 12.04 7.40
CA ALA A 251 -7.37 12.42 6.70
C ALA A 251 -8.47 12.72 7.72
N TYR A 252 -9.18 13.83 7.51
CA TYR A 252 -10.23 14.31 8.38
C TYR A 252 -11.57 14.39 7.66
N GLU A 253 -12.64 14.04 8.39
CA GLU A 253 -14.02 14.37 8.06
C GLU A 253 -14.52 15.37 9.10
N ALA A 254 -14.74 16.62 8.66
CA ALA A 254 -14.81 17.79 9.51
C ALA A 254 -13.58 17.87 10.43
N GLU A 255 -13.76 17.85 11.75
CA GLU A 255 -12.67 17.93 12.72
C GLU A 255 -12.17 16.55 13.19
N ARG A 256 -12.76 15.46 12.69
CA ARG A 256 -12.47 14.11 13.19
C ARG A 256 -11.47 13.41 12.27
N PRO A 257 -10.30 12.96 12.78
CA PRO A 257 -9.40 12.11 12.01
C PRO A 257 -10.05 10.75 11.76
N VAL A 258 -10.11 10.33 10.50
CA VAL A 258 -10.70 9.05 10.07
C VAL A 258 -9.65 8.07 9.54
N PHE A 259 -8.47 8.56 9.19
CA PHE A 259 -7.35 7.74 8.73
C PHE A 259 -6.01 8.41 9.01
N MET A 260 -5.00 7.58 9.25
CA MET A 260 -3.62 8.01 9.45
C MET A 260 -2.66 6.98 8.86
N ALA A 261 -1.59 7.44 8.23
CA ALA A 261 -0.53 6.58 7.70
C ALA A 261 0.84 7.25 7.83
N ARG A 262 1.89 6.46 8.08
CA ARG A 262 3.27 6.91 7.86
C ARG A 262 3.50 7.11 6.37
N VAL A 263 4.27 8.14 6.03
CA VAL A 263 4.65 8.45 4.65
C VAL A 263 6.17 8.50 4.49
N ALA A 264 6.63 8.51 3.24
CA ALA A 264 7.97 8.94 2.89
C ALA A 264 7.87 10.01 1.80
N THR A 265 8.12 11.27 2.17
CA THR A 265 7.98 12.42 1.26
C THR A 265 9.25 12.67 0.44
N GLY A 266 9.24 13.73 -0.35
CA GLY A 266 10.39 14.21 -1.12
C GLY A 266 11.59 14.53 -0.26
N ALA A 267 12.78 14.13 -0.71
CA ALA A 267 14.04 14.31 0.01
C ALA A 267 15.06 15.16 -0.77
N LYS A 268 16.12 15.58 -0.07
CA LYS A 268 17.32 16.12 -0.68
C LYS A 268 18.29 14.98 -1.00
N PHE A 269 18.66 14.85 -2.26
CA PHE A 269 19.67 13.91 -2.74
C PHE A 269 20.94 14.66 -3.16
N ARG A 270 21.98 13.91 -3.54
CA ARG A 270 23.26 14.50 -3.98
C ARG A 270 23.12 15.27 -5.30
N ASP A 271 22.14 14.90 -6.11
CA ASP A 271 21.86 15.39 -7.46
C ASP A 271 20.71 16.40 -7.52
N GLY A 272 20.03 16.69 -6.40
CA GLY A 272 18.99 17.72 -6.36
C GLY A 272 18.20 17.82 -5.06
N ASP A 273 17.48 18.94 -4.90
CA ASP A 273 16.49 19.11 -3.85
C ASP A 273 15.10 18.79 -4.39
N PHE A 274 14.61 17.60 -4.04
CA PHE A 274 13.28 17.14 -4.38
C PHE A 274 12.34 17.14 -3.18
N SER A 275 12.60 18.00 -2.18
CA SER A 275 11.77 18.10 -0.99
C SER A 275 10.33 18.49 -1.36
N THR A 276 9.35 17.74 -0.87
CA THR A 276 7.94 18.10 -0.97
C THR A 276 7.73 19.46 -0.31
N LYS A 277 7.08 20.39 -1.01
CA LYS A 277 6.94 21.78 -0.54
C LYS A 277 5.70 21.94 0.35
N PRO A 278 5.81 22.65 1.49
CA PRO A 278 4.65 23.04 2.28
C PRO A 278 3.69 23.94 1.49
N GLY A 279 2.41 23.90 1.83
CA GLY A 279 1.40 24.73 1.19
C GLY A 279 0.03 24.09 1.14
N TRP A 280 -0.90 24.81 0.55
CA TRP A 280 -2.25 24.32 0.24
C TRP A 280 -2.31 23.84 -1.20
N TYR A 281 -2.93 22.69 -1.39
CA TYR A 281 -3.10 22.00 -2.66
C TYR A 281 -4.50 21.39 -2.71
N SER A 282 -4.90 20.89 -3.87
CA SER A 282 -6.04 20.00 -4.01
C SER A 282 -5.64 18.82 -4.90
N THR A 283 -6.18 17.65 -4.62
CA THR A 283 -6.10 16.55 -5.60
C THR A 283 -6.95 16.90 -6.81
N PHE A 284 -6.50 16.57 -8.02
CA PHE A 284 -7.22 16.98 -9.25
C PHE A 284 -7.20 15.93 -10.35
N HIS A 285 -6.18 15.06 -10.36
CA HIS A 285 -6.05 13.97 -11.31
C HIS A 285 -5.73 12.68 -10.59
N LYS A 286 -6.41 11.60 -10.99
CA LYS A 286 -6.25 10.27 -10.36
C LYS A 286 -6.15 9.18 -11.41
N ARG A 287 -5.30 8.19 -11.11
CA ARG A 287 -5.07 6.99 -11.93
C ARG A 287 -4.97 5.77 -11.04
N SER A 288 -5.61 4.67 -11.40
CA SER A 288 -5.52 3.43 -10.62
C SER A 288 -4.17 2.73 -10.80
N SER A 289 -3.55 2.88 -11.98
CA SER A 289 -2.25 2.34 -12.35
C SER A 289 -1.43 3.37 -13.15
N ARG A 290 -0.11 3.40 -12.95
CA ARG A 290 0.82 4.18 -13.76
C ARG A 290 2.16 3.48 -13.89
N HIS A 291 2.67 3.36 -15.11
CA HIS A 291 4.08 3.11 -15.35
C HIS A 291 4.87 4.41 -15.15
N MET A 292 5.57 4.49 -14.00
CA MET A 292 6.43 5.62 -13.69
C MET A 292 7.86 5.31 -14.12
N ALA A 293 8.33 6.00 -15.16
CA ALA A 293 9.71 5.88 -15.60
C ALA A 293 10.30 7.22 -16.00
N ALA A 294 11.49 7.52 -15.50
CA ALA A 294 12.24 8.73 -15.76
C ALA A 294 13.75 8.51 -15.63
N GLY A 295 14.55 9.35 -16.30
CA GLY A 295 16.00 9.32 -16.24
C GLY A 295 16.63 8.13 -16.98
N ASN A 296 17.96 7.99 -16.84
CA ASN A 296 18.72 6.87 -17.40
C ASN A 296 18.90 5.78 -16.34
N LEU A 297 18.43 4.57 -16.61
CA LEU A 297 18.55 3.42 -15.70
C LEU A 297 19.98 3.06 -15.32
N ALA A 298 20.97 3.37 -16.17
CA ALA A 298 22.39 3.19 -15.86
C ALA A 298 22.94 4.26 -14.88
N ALA A 299 22.12 5.24 -14.52
CA ALA A 299 22.43 6.30 -13.55
C ALA A 299 21.32 6.33 -12.47
N ASN A 300 20.67 7.48 -12.26
CA ASN A 300 19.64 7.67 -11.24
C ASN A 300 18.21 7.52 -11.80
N GLY A 301 18.06 6.86 -12.95
CA GLY A 301 16.76 6.59 -13.55
C GLY A 301 15.99 5.49 -12.83
N TYR A 302 14.68 5.48 -13.02
CA TYR A 302 13.79 4.43 -12.53
C TYR A 302 12.79 4.05 -13.62
N ASP A 303 12.32 2.80 -13.55
CA ASP A 303 11.37 2.21 -14.48
C ASP A 303 10.47 1.26 -13.68
N LEU A 304 9.29 1.74 -13.32
CA LEU A 304 8.41 1.15 -12.31
C LEU A 304 7.03 0.92 -12.94
N PRO A 305 6.78 -0.27 -13.53
CA PRO A 305 5.48 -0.61 -14.10
C PRO A 305 4.45 -0.85 -13.00
N GLY A 306 3.20 -0.40 -13.23
CA GLY A 306 2.07 -0.69 -12.37
C GLY A 306 2.13 -0.06 -10.98
N VAL A 307 2.73 1.14 -10.84
CA VAL A 307 2.63 1.93 -9.60
C VAL A 307 1.14 2.09 -9.26
N PRO A 308 0.70 1.70 -8.06
CA PRO A 308 -0.73 1.61 -7.79
C PRO A 308 -1.28 2.87 -7.10
N TRP A 309 -2.55 3.18 -7.38
CA TRP A 309 -3.39 4.15 -6.64
C TRP A 309 -2.81 5.58 -6.58
N ILE A 310 -2.70 6.24 -7.73
CA ILE A 310 -2.09 7.57 -7.86
C ILE A 310 -3.13 8.68 -7.67
N SER A 311 -2.84 9.63 -6.80
CA SER A 311 -3.59 10.88 -6.63
C SER A 311 -2.67 12.09 -6.74
N TYR A 312 -2.73 12.80 -7.88
CA TYR A 312 -1.92 13.99 -8.16
C TYR A 312 -2.48 15.22 -7.47
N PHE A 313 -1.58 16.04 -6.92
CA PHE A 313 -1.91 17.33 -6.29
C PHE A 313 -1.04 18.49 -6.78
N THR A 314 -0.15 18.24 -7.75
CA THR A 314 0.53 19.28 -8.54
C THR A 314 0.57 18.92 -10.01
N GLU A 315 0.56 19.92 -10.89
CA GLU A 315 0.73 19.76 -12.35
C GLU A 315 2.10 19.19 -12.74
N SER A 316 3.14 19.41 -11.91
CA SER A 316 4.47 18.85 -12.15
C SER A 316 4.57 17.33 -11.91
N GLY A 317 3.46 16.67 -11.54
CA GLY A 317 3.40 15.22 -11.37
C GLY A 317 3.62 14.73 -9.93
N ILE A 318 3.75 15.62 -8.94
CA ILE A 318 3.81 15.23 -7.53
C ILE A 318 2.45 14.68 -7.09
N SER A 319 2.49 13.50 -6.47
CA SER A 319 1.30 12.72 -6.14
C SER A 319 1.47 11.90 -4.87
N PHE A 320 0.35 11.44 -4.33
CA PHE A 320 0.29 10.27 -3.46
C PHE A 320 0.24 9.01 -4.32
N HIS A 321 0.98 7.98 -3.97
CA HIS A 321 0.85 6.68 -4.62
C HIS A 321 1.37 5.55 -3.72
N GLY A 322 1.00 4.31 -4.06
CA GLY A 322 1.55 3.13 -3.42
C GLY A 322 3.00 2.89 -3.82
N THR A 323 3.80 2.37 -2.91
CA THR A 323 5.23 2.13 -3.11
C THR A 323 5.58 0.69 -2.77
N PHE A 324 5.97 -0.08 -3.79
CA PHE A 324 6.37 -1.48 -3.65
C PHE A 324 7.90 -1.68 -3.61
N TRP A 325 8.68 -0.64 -3.91
CA TRP A 325 10.15 -0.68 -3.99
C TRP A 325 10.87 -0.31 -2.68
N HIS A 326 10.14 0.09 -1.63
CA HIS A 326 10.69 0.21 -0.28
C HIS A 326 9.60 0.01 0.79
N ASN A 327 9.99 -0.32 2.02
CA ASN A 327 9.09 -0.42 3.17
C ASN A 327 9.52 0.51 4.34
N ASN A 328 10.32 1.53 4.03
CA ASN A 328 10.98 2.37 5.04
C ASN A 328 10.32 3.76 5.20
N TYR A 329 9.08 3.78 5.68
CA TYR A 329 8.28 4.99 5.91
C TYR A 329 8.63 5.68 7.24
N GLY A 330 8.33 6.97 7.36
CA GLY A 330 8.70 7.81 8.51
C GLY A 330 9.95 8.66 8.28
N ARG A 331 10.48 8.69 7.05
CA ARG A 331 11.59 9.55 6.63
C ARG A 331 11.44 9.91 5.15
N PRO A 332 11.82 11.13 4.72
CA PRO A 332 11.84 11.48 3.30
C PRO A 332 12.72 10.55 2.45
N ARG A 333 12.23 10.14 1.28
CA ARG A 333 12.90 9.19 0.36
C ARG A 333 12.54 9.34 -1.13
N SER A 334 11.60 10.21 -1.50
CA SER A 334 11.11 10.29 -2.88
C SER A 334 11.69 11.49 -3.65
N HIS A 335 11.40 11.57 -4.94
CA HIS A 335 11.66 12.75 -5.79
C HIS A 335 10.49 13.77 -5.74
N GLY A 336 9.82 13.87 -4.59
CA GLY A 336 8.78 14.86 -4.31
C GLY A 336 7.43 14.26 -3.98
N CYS A 337 7.10 13.08 -4.54
CA CYS A 337 5.87 12.36 -4.23
C CYS A 337 5.74 11.99 -2.75
N VAL A 338 4.52 11.70 -2.30
CA VAL A 338 4.25 11.21 -0.95
C VAL A 338 4.03 9.70 -1.04
N ASN A 339 5.08 8.94 -0.74
CA ASN A 339 5.05 7.48 -0.82
C ASN A 339 4.25 6.89 0.35
N LEU A 340 3.34 5.98 0.02
CA LEU A 340 2.48 5.25 0.95
C LEU A 340 2.63 3.74 0.71
N THR A 341 2.26 2.91 1.70
CA THR A 341 2.01 1.49 1.43
C THR A 341 0.89 1.37 0.39
N PRO A 342 0.89 0.37 -0.52
CA PRO A 342 -0.16 0.23 -1.52
C PRO A 342 -1.58 0.22 -0.93
N GLN A 343 -1.80 -0.37 0.24
CA GLN A 343 -3.10 -0.40 0.92
C GLN A 343 -3.53 0.99 1.41
N ALA A 344 -2.61 1.75 2.01
CA ALA A 344 -2.87 3.13 2.43
C ALA A 344 -3.14 4.05 1.22
N ALA A 345 -2.40 3.87 0.13
CA ALA A 345 -2.64 4.59 -1.13
C ALA A 345 -4.01 4.26 -1.72
N LYS A 346 -4.41 2.98 -1.70
CA LYS A 346 -5.76 2.55 -2.12
C LYS A 346 -6.86 3.18 -1.26
N TRP A 347 -6.69 3.18 0.06
CA TRP A 347 -7.63 3.83 0.96
C TRP A 347 -7.77 5.32 0.62
N LEU A 348 -6.63 6.01 0.48
CA LEU A 348 -6.60 7.43 0.15
C LEU A 348 -7.25 7.69 -1.21
N TYR A 349 -6.89 6.92 -2.23
CA TYR A 349 -7.45 6.99 -3.58
C TYR A 349 -8.96 6.78 -3.56
N ARG A 350 -9.50 5.91 -2.70
CA ARG A 350 -10.96 5.76 -2.64
C ARG A 350 -11.62 6.84 -1.80
N TRP A 351 -10.93 7.45 -0.85
CA TRP A 351 -11.52 8.46 0.03
C TRP A 351 -11.50 9.87 -0.57
N THR A 352 -10.48 10.18 -1.38
CA THR A 352 -10.30 11.49 -2.02
C THR A 352 -11.10 11.64 -3.31
N LEU A 353 -11.42 12.89 -3.63
CA LEU A 353 -11.93 13.31 -4.93
C LEU A 353 -10.77 13.72 -5.85
N PRO A 354 -10.93 13.68 -7.18
CA PRO A 354 -12.13 13.26 -7.91
C PRO A 354 -12.42 11.75 -7.82
N TYR A 355 -13.70 11.37 -7.95
CA TYR A 355 -14.10 9.96 -8.03
C TYR A 355 -13.72 9.40 -9.41
N VAL A 356 -13.12 8.21 -9.44
CA VAL A 356 -12.77 7.53 -10.69
C VAL A 356 -13.75 6.38 -10.91
N PRO A 357 -14.61 6.44 -11.94
CA PRO A 357 -15.50 5.33 -12.27
C PRO A 357 -14.70 4.03 -12.49
N PRO A 358 -15.23 2.86 -12.11
CA PRO A 358 -14.54 1.57 -12.23
C PRO A 358 -14.07 1.23 -13.64
N GLU A 359 -14.75 1.75 -14.65
CA GLU A 359 -14.50 1.53 -16.07
C GLU A 359 -13.46 2.51 -16.65
N GLN A 360 -13.00 3.50 -15.87
CA GLN A 360 -12.05 4.51 -16.32
C GLN A 360 -10.65 4.29 -15.74
N GLN A 361 -9.63 4.43 -16.60
CA GLN A 361 -8.22 4.33 -16.17
C GLN A 361 -7.75 5.55 -15.39
N MET A 362 -8.34 6.70 -15.69
CA MET A 362 -7.99 7.98 -15.09
C MET A 362 -9.16 8.96 -15.13
N VAL A 363 -9.10 9.97 -14.27
CA VAL A 363 -10.02 11.12 -14.30
C VAL A 363 -9.24 12.41 -14.03
N TYR A 364 -9.66 13.50 -14.66
CA TYR A 364 -9.12 14.84 -14.44
C TYR A 364 -10.29 15.78 -14.11
N GLU A 365 -10.16 16.52 -13.03
CA GLU A 365 -11.10 17.55 -12.60
C GLU A 365 -10.33 18.80 -12.15
N GLU A 366 -10.98 19.96 -12.11
CA GLU A 366 -10.30 21.20 -11.68
C GLU A 366 -9.91 21.17 -10.19
N MET A 367 -10.76 20.58 -9.36
CA MET A 367 -10.54 20.48 -7.91
C MET A 367 -11.14 19.20 -7.35
N GLY A 368 -10.46 18.64 -6.36
CA GLY A 368 -10.87 17.47 -5.59
C GLY A 368 -10.75 17.74 -4.09
N THR A 369 -10.09 16.84 -3.36
CA THR A 369 -9.96 16.97 -1.90
C THR A 369 -8.86 17.95 -1.54
N LEU A 370 -9.16 18.83 -0.57
CA LEU A 370 -8.22 19.81 -0.06
C LEU A 370 -7.07 19.13 0.70
N LEU A 371 -5.85 19.61 0.46
CA LEU A 371 -4.62 19.12 1.04
C LEU A 371 -3.83 20.27 1.65
N HIS A 372 -3.43 20.11 2.91
CA HIS A 372 -2.50 20.98 3.61
C HIS A 372 -1.19 20.23 3.89
N ILE A 373 -0.11 20.65 3.25
CA ILE A 373 1.24 20.15 3.54
C ILE A 373 1.89 21.09 4.54
N ILE A 374 2.17 20.58 5.74
CA ILE A 374 2.68 21.33 6.88
C ILE A 374 4.19 21.08 6.98
N GLY A 375 4.98 22.16 6.86
CA GLY A 375 6.43 22.14 7.08
C GLY A 375 6.80 22.17 8.57
N GLY A 376 8.09 21.99 8.87
CA GLY A 376 8.60 22.32 10.20
C GLY A 376 8.72 23.84 10.36
N GLU A 377 8.50 24.35 11.57
CA GLU A 377 8.95 25.70 11.92
C GLU A 377 10.46 25.75 11.72
N GLY A 378 10.91 26.64 10.83
CA GLY A 378 12.32 26.86 10.51
C GLY A 378 13.00 27.80 11.48
#